data_AF-A0A841BBZ1-F1
#
_entry.id   AF-A0A841BBZ1-F1
#
_cell.length_a   1.000
_cell.length_b   1.000
_cell.length_c   1.000
_cell.angle_alpha   90.00
_cell.angle_beta   90.00
_cell.angle_gamma   90.00
#
_symmetry.space_group_name_H-M   'P 1'
#
loop_
_entity.id
_entity.type
_entity.pdbx_description
1 polymer ?
#
loop_
_entity_poly.entity_id
_entity_poly.type
_entity_poly.pdbx_seq_one_letter_code
_entity_poly.pdbx_strand_id
1 'polypeptide(L)'
;MPNPLPYDLTNDEAAEHYIRDAFRPHHRGRWDALLADDRVSQTYRVLKIIEANAAHGSTLRRDKIKLAEKQRDAGLMTALEYASQYREFIAWRERASLFNIVLHQHLAQAADRVRKLYRDSVVETLRDSLLALAVAVDDHGQAHIGEESLADTALWARLQLLPWPTSDNASYQLADAVAAERGRRGAARHIKDGLIDFQGTQVTGETVDIADLILEITDHAQPTCDRTHLIELWHQRTPDLLDSPAAEIAALKRSGRYSTQRLSKSLTYLESQGLIVRTSAEKTAEVTVINRAALLTLRRLWDNEHFPLDNVNE
;
A
#
# COMPACT_ATOMS: atom_id res chain seq x y z
N MET A 1 9.49 -18.21 -4.63
CA MET A 1 10.15 -16.93 -4.28
C MET A 1 11.00 -16.51 -5.48
N PRO A 2 10.96 -15.24 -5.92
CA PRO A 2 11.83 -14.80 -7.00
C PRO A 2 13.28 -14.93 -6.54
N ASN A 3 14.15 -15.52 -7.35
CA ASN A 3 15.57 -15.61 -7.01
C ASN A 3 16.14 -14.19 -6.89
N PRO A 4 16.80 -13.84 -5.76
CA PRO A 4 17.40 -12.53 -5.59
C PRO A 4 18.44 -12.29 -6.69
N LEU A 5 18.33 -11.14 -7.37
CA LEU A 5 19.30 -10.72 -8.37
C LEU A 5 20.60 -10.31 -7.67
N PRO A 6 21.77 -10.52 -8.31
CA PRO A 6 23.08 -10.28 -7.68
C PRO A 6 23.46 -8.78 -7.59
N TYR A 7 22.49 -7.87 -7.70
CA TYR A 7 22.71 -6.43 -7.71
C TYR A 7 21.51 -5.63 -7.17
N ASP A 8 21.80 -4.44 -6.67
CA ASP A 8 20.83 -3.53 -6.09
C ASP A 8 20.03 -2.73 -7.13
N LEU A 9 18.87 -2.22 -6.70
CA LEU A 9 17.93 -1.44 -7.51
C LEU A 9 18.50 -0.12 -8.07
N THR A 10 19.60 0.36 -7.48
CA THR A 10 20.27 1.61 -7.87
C THR A 10 21.50 1.38 -8.74
N ASN A 11 21.99 0.13 -8.83
CA ASN A 11 23.21 -0.20 -9.57
C ASN A 11 22.91 -0.61 -11.01
N ASP A 12 22.72 0.39 -11.87
CA ASP A 12 22.40 0.19 -13.28
C ASP A 12 23.54 -0.44 -14.09
N GLU A 13 24.79 -0.25 -13.66
CA GLU A 13 25.96 -0.81 -14.33
C GLU A 13 26.04 -2.33 -14.14
N ALA A 14 25.86 -2.79 -12.89
CA ALA A 14 25.77 -4.23 -12.61
C ALA A 14 24.53 -4.86 -13.26
N ALA A 15 23.41 -4.11 -13.30
CA ALA A 15 22.21 -4.53 -14.01
C ALA A 15 22.45 -4.68 -15.52
N GLU A 16 23.18 -3.75 -16.15
CA GLU A 16 23.53 -3.84 -17.57
C GLU A 16 24.34 -5.10 -17.86
N HIS A 17 25.36 -5.38 -17.05
CA HIS A 17 26.20 -6.56 -17.22
C HIS A 17 25.36 -7.84 -17.12
N TYR A 18 24.49 -7.92 -16.11
CA TYR A 18 23.64 -9.08 -15.90
C TYR A 18 22.59 -9.26 -17.00
N ILE A 19 21.97 -8.19 -17.48
CA ILE A 19 20.99 -8.21 -18.57
C ILE A 19 21.66 -8.62 -19.88
N ARG A 20 22.89 -8.15 -20.14
CA ARG A 20 23.68 -8.59 -21.30
C ARG A 20 23.93 -10.09 -21.28
N ASP A 21 24.22 -10.66 -20.12
CA ASP A 21 24.36 -12.11 -19.97
C ASP A 21 23.02 -12.85 -20.07
N ALA A 22 21.92 -12.25 -19.63
CA ALA A 22 20.58 -12.83 -19.74
C ALA A 22 20.08 -12.99 -21.19
N PHE A 23 20.66 -12.27 -22.16
CA PHE A 23 20.39 -12.51 -23.58
C PHE A 23 20.95 -13.84 -24.11
N ARG A 24 21.83 -14.52 -23.35
CA ARG A 24 22.36 -15.82 -23.77
C ARG A 24 21.27 -16.91 -23.68
N PRO A 25 21.19 -17.86 -24.63
CA PRO A 25 20.14 -18.89 -24.66
C PRO A 25 20.02 -19.72 -23.36
N HIS A 26 21.13 -19.98 -22.69
CA HIS A 26 21.21 -20.76 -21.44
C HIS A 26 20.67 -20.02 -20.20
N HIS A 27 20.31 -18.74 -20.34
CA HIS A 27 19.90 -17.88 -19.25
C HIS A 27 18.47 -17.34 -19.40
N ARG A 28 17.65 -17.93 -20.28
CA ARG A 28 16.25 -17.51 -20.53
C ARG A 28 15.39 -17.45 -19.26
N GLY A 29 15.63 -18.33 -18.28
CA GLY A 29 14.90 -18.31 -17.00
C GLY A 29 15.19 -17.11 -16.09
N ARG A 30 16.14 -16.23 -16.44
CA ARG A 30 16.44 -15.01 -15.66
C ARG A 30 15.44 -13.88 -15.92
N TRP A 31 14.71 -13.92 -17.04
CA TRP A 31 13.82 -12.82 -17.43
C TRP A 31 12.62 -12.66 -16.52
N ASP A 32 12.12 -13.73 -15.91
CA ASP A 32 11.02 -13.64 -14.95
C ASP A 32 11.39 -12.81 -13.72
N ALA A 33 12.63 -12.94 -13.23
CA ALA A 33 13.14 -12.13 -12.12
C ALA A 33 13.43 -10.68 -12.56
N LEU A 34 13.90 -10.47 -13.78
CA LEU A 34 14.15 -9.13 -14.34
C LEU A 34 12.87 -8.34 -14.60
N LEU A 35 11.77 -9.03 -14.89
CA LEU A 35 10.45 -8.46 -15.18
C LEU A 35 9.52 -8.47 -13.96
N ALA A 36 10.03 -8.80 -12.77
CA ALA A 36 9.29 -8.68 -11.52
C ALA A 36 8.96 -7.21 -11.21
N ASP A 37 7.86 -6.96 -10.50
CA ASP A 37 7.29 -5.62 -10.33
C ASP A 37 8.24 -4.64 -9.61
N ASP A 38 9.08 -5.14 -8.70
CA ASP A 38 10.12 -4.36 -8.01
C ASP A 38 11.33 -4.02 -8.89
N ARG A 39 11.56 -4.77 -9.98
CA ARG A 39 12.75 -4.68 -10.85
C ARG A 39 12.47 -4.11 -12.24
N VAL A 40 11.22 -4.20 -12.71
CA VAL A 40 10.84 -3.92 -14.10
C VAL A 40 11.21 -2.50 -14.54
N SER A 41 11.11 -1.51 -13.65
CA SER A 41 11.48 -0.11 -13.93
C SER A 41 12.98 0.05 -14.20
N GLN A 42 13.82 -0.61 -13.40
CA GLN A 42 15.28 -0.61 -13.60
C GLN A 42 15.64 -1.36 -14.89
N THR A 43 15.08 -2.55 -15.08
CA THR A 43 15.29 -3.37 -16.28
C THR A 43 14.91 -2.62 -17.55
N TYR A 44 13.77 -1.92 -17.57
CA TYR A 44 13.33 -1.12 -18.71
C TYR A 44 14.31 0.01 -19.05
N ARG A 45 14.78 0.74 -18.04
CA ARG A 45 15.78 1.80 -18.20
C ARG A 45 17.08 1.27 -18.79
N VAL A 46 17.59 0.15 -18.26
CA VAL A 46 18.84 -0.47 -18.73
C VAL A 46 18.69 -1.03 -20.14
N LEU A 47 17.55 -1.65 -20.49
CA LEU A 47 17.27 -2.10 -21.87
C LEU A 47 17.30 -0.94 -22.87
N LYS A 48 16.79 0.25 -22.48
CA LYS A 48 16.87 1.47 -23.29
C LYS A 48 18.30 1.95 -23.50
N ILE A 49 19.16 1.85 -22.48
CA ILE A 49 20.59 2.15 -22.59
C ILE A 49 21.27 1.18 -23.57
N ILE A 50 20.99 -0.12 -23.45
CA ILE A 50 21.52 -1.16 -24.35
C ILE A 50 21.07 -0.91 -25.80
N GLU A 51 19.79 -0.56 -26.02
CA GLU A 51 19.24 -0.18 -27.33
C GLU A 51 19.99 1.02 -27.94
N ALA A 52 20.19 2.08 -27.16
CA ALA A 52 20.92 3.26 -27.61
C ALA A 52 22.38 2.93 -27.98
N ASN A 53 23.06 2.14 -27.14
CA ASN A 53 24.43 1.69 -27.38
C ASN A 53 24.54 0.80 -28.63
N ALA A 54 23.56 -0.09 -28.86
CA ALA A 54 23.51 -0.93 -30.05
C ALA A 54 23.27 -0.11 -31.32
N ALA A 55 22.38 0.89 -31.27
CA ALA A 55 22.15 1.81 -32.38
C ALA A 55 23.41 2.61 -32.74
N HIS A 56 24.10 3.15 -31.73
CA HIS A 56 25.36 3.88 -31.92
C HIS A 56 26.47 2.98 -32.48
N GLY A 57 26.60 1.76 -31.98
CA GLY A 57 27.55 0.78 -32.53
C GLY A 57 27.23 0.41 -33.99
N SER A 58 25.94 0.35 -34.35
CA SER A 58 25.52 0.09 -35.72
C SER A 58 25.88 1.24 -36.67
N THR A 59 25.77 2.50 -36.24
CA THR A 59 26.15 3.65 -37.07
C THR A 59 27.66 3.65 -37.31
N LEU A 60 28.46 3.48 -36.26
CA LEU A 60 29.93 3.44 -36.37
C LEU A 60 30.41 2.36 -37.34
N ARG A 61 29.83 1.15 -37.28
CA ARG A 61 30.22 0.07 -38.20
C ARG A 61 29.78 0.30 -39.65
N ARG A 62 28.62 0.92 -39.86
CA ARG A 62 28.20 1.34 -41.21
C ARG A 62 29.12 2.42 -41.76
N ASP A 63 29.54 3.37 -40.95
CA ASP A 63 30.46 4.42 -41.39
C ASP A 63 31.86 3.87 -41.68
N LYS A 64 32.32 2.90 -40.88
CA LYS A 64 33.57 2.17 -41.16
C LYS A 64 33.54 1.48 -42.53
N ILE A 65 32.43 0.82 -42.89
CA ILE A 65 32.36 0.14 -44.20
C ILE A 65 32.24 1.10 -45.37
N LYS A 66 31.54 2.23 -45.20
CA LYS A 66 31.51 3.32 -46.19
C LYS A 66 32.88 3.94 -46.40
N LEU A 67 33.66 4.10 -45.33
CA LEU A 67 35.04 4.59 -45.41
C LEU A 67 35.94 3.59 -46.16
N ALA A 68 35.84 2.30 -45.84
CA ALA A 68 36.58 1.25 -46.52
C ALA A 68 36.25 1.20 -48.03
N GLU A 69 34.98 1.40 -48.40
CA GLU A 69 34.55 1.51 -49.79
C GLU A 69 35.23 2.69 -50.51
N LYS A 70 35.24 3.88 -49.90
CA LYS A 70 35.95 5.05 -50.44
C LYS A 70 37.46 4.82 -50.58
N GLN A 71 38.08 4.14 -49.62
CA GLN A 71 39.51 3.82 -49.66
C GLN A 71 39.85 2.82 -50.77
N ARG A 72 38.98 1.83 -51.01
CA ARG A 72 39.10 0.93 -52.16
C ARG A 72 39.03 1.70 -53.48
N ASP A 73 38.04 2.58 -53.62
CA ASP A 73 37.83 3.35 -54.85
C ASP A 73 38.97 4.34 -55.13
N ALA A 74 39.61 4.86 -54.09
CA ALA A 74 40.80 5.69 -54.17
C ALA A 74 42.11 4.89 -54.41
N GLY A 75 42.04 3.55 -54.50
CA GLY A 75 43.22 2.68 -54.66
C GLY A 75 44.11 2.57 -53.42
N LEU A 76 43.65 3.06 -52.27
CA LEU A 76 44.36 3.04 -50.98
C LEU A 76 44.15 1.72 -50.21
N MET A 77 43.22 0.87 -50.67
CA MET A 77 42.91 -0.44 -50.09
C MET A 77 42.76 -1.45 -51.22
N THR A 78 43.30 -2.66 -51.03
CA THR A 78 43.17 -3.73 -52.00
C THR A 78 41.76 -4.32 -52.00
N ALA A 79 41.33 -4.91 -53.13
CA ALA A 79 40.04 -5.58 -53.23
C ALA A 79 39.89 -6.75 -52.25
N LEU A 80 41.00 -7.43 -51.91
CA LEU A 80 41.03 -8.54 -50.97
C LEU A 80 40.78 -8.07 -49.53
N GLU A 81 41.42 -6.98 -49.11
CA GLU A 81 41.22 -6.37 -47.80
C GLU A 81 39.78 -5.88 -47.62
N TYR A 82 39.23 -5.20 -48.62
CA TYR A 82 37.83 -4.77 -48.62
C TYR A 82 36.87 -5.95 -48.51
N ALA A 83 37.09 -7.02 -49.28
CA ALA A 83 36.25 -8.21 -49.25
C ALA A 83 36.26 -8.92 -47.88
N SER A 84 37.40 -8.90 -47.18
CA SER A 84 37.49 -9.42 -45.81
C SER A 84 36.68 -8.57 -44.83
N GLN A 85 36.87 -7.24 -44.85
CA GLN A 85 36.13 -6.32 -43.98
C GLN A 85 34.62 -6.37 -44.24
N TYR A 86 34.22 -6.51 -45.50
CA TYR A 86 32.81 -6.61 -45.87
C TYR A 86 32.18 -7.91 -45.37
N ARG A 87 32.89 -9.05 -45.45
CA ARG A 87 32.43 -10.32 -44.86
C ARG A 87 32.24 -10.21 -43.35
N GLU A 88 33.19 -9.60 -42.64
CA GLU A 88 33.07 -9.37 -41.19
C GLU A 88 31.86 -8.48 -40.86
N PHE A 89 31.61 -7.46 -41.68
CA PHE A 89 30.44 -6.58 -41.54
C PHE A 89 29.12 -7.35 -41.75
N ILE A 90 29.01 -8.18 -42.79
CA ILE A 90 27.81 -9.01 -43.02
C ILE A 90 27.58 -9.99 -41.85
N ALA A 91 28.60 -10.71 -41.43
CA ALA A 91 28.50 -11.65 -40.31
C ALA A 91 28.17 -10.96 -38.98
N TRP A 92 28.62 -9.72 -38.79
CA TRP A 92 28.17 -8.89 -37.68
C TRP A 92 26.71 -8.46 -37.83
N ARG A 93 26.28 -8.03 -39.03
CA ARG A 93 24.92 -7.54 -39.29
C ARG A 93 23.86 -8.60 -39.02
N GLU A 94 24.14 -9.85 -39.40
CA GLU A 94 23.26 -11.00 -39.11
C GLU A 94 23.12 -11.23 -37.59
N ARG A 95 24.25 -11.26 -36.86
CA ARG A 95 24.23 -11.38 -35.39
C ARG A 95 23.51 -10.23 -34.71
N ALA A 96 23.73 -8.99 -35.18
CA ALA A 96 23.08 -7.80 -34.66
C ALA A 96 21.56 -7.82 -34.92
N SER A 97 21.12 -8.32 -36.07
CA SER A 97 19.70 -8.47 -36.39
C SER A 97 19.01 -9.42 -35.39
N LEU A 98 19.60 -10.59 -35.13
CA LEU A 98 19.06 -11.56 -34.16
C LEU A 98 19.01 -10.97 -32.75
N PHE A 99 20.09 -10.29 -32.35
CA PHE A 99 20.14 -9.59 -31.06
C PHE A 99 19.04 -8.54 -30.92
N ASN A 100 18.85 -7.69 -31.94
CA ASN A 100 17.83 -6.63 -31.92
C ASN A 100 16.41 -7.20 -31.79
N ILE A 101 16.11 -8.32 -32.45
CA ILE A 101 14.81 -8.99 -32.33
C ILE A 101 14.53 -9.36 -30.87
N VAL A 102 15.48 -10.04 -30.22
CA VAL A 102 15.34 -10.46 -28.81
C VAL A 102 15.30 -9.25 -27.87
N LEU A 103 16.14 -8.24 -28.11
CA LEU A 103 16.15 -7.00 -27.35
C LEU A 103 14.79 -6.29 -27.40
N HIS A 104 14.24 -6.07 -28.59
CA HIS A 104 12.95 -5.37 -28.74
C HIS A 104 11.78 -6.18 -28.17
N GLN A 105 11.84 -7.52 -28.24
CA GLN A 105 10.84 -8.37 -27.59
C GLN A 105 10.80 -8.13 -26.07
N HIS A 106 11.95 -8.18 -25.40
CA HIS A 106 12.01 -7.96 -23.95
C HIS A 106 11.74 -6.50 -23.57
N LEU A 107 12.14 -5.55 -24.42
CA LEU A 107 11.82 -4.14 -24.23
C LEU A 107 10.31 -3.90 -24.28
N ALA A 108 9.58 -4.53 -25.20
CA ALA A 108 8.13 -4.46 -25.26
C ALA A 108 7.48 -5.06 -24.00
N GLN A 109 7.93 -6.23 -23.56
CA GLN A 109 7.45 -6.88 -22.33
C GLN A 109 7.67 -6.00 -21.09
N ALA A 110 8.86 -5.43 -20.94
CA ALA A 110 9.18 -4.53 -19.84
C ALA A 110 8.33 -3.24 -19.92
N ALA A 111 8.14 -2.67 -21.12
CA ALA A 111 7.33 -1.47 -21.30
C ALA A 111 5.85 -1.68 -20.93
N ASP A 112 5.26 -2.83 -21.27
CA ASP A 112 3.88 -3.16 -20.91
C ASP A 112 3.74 -3.34 -19.39
N ARG A 113 4.71 -4.02 -18.76
CA ARG A 113 4.74 -4.20 -17.30
C ARG A 113 4.91 -2.89 -16.54
N VAL A 114 5.82 -2.02 -16.99
CA VAL A 114 5.99 -0.68 -16.42
C VAL A 114 4.71 0.14 -16.56
N ARG A 115 4.03 0.11 -17.72
CA ARG A 115 2.74 0.79 -17.91
C ARG A 115 1.66 0.29 -16.95
N LYS A 116 1.61 -1.03 -16.70
CA LYS A 116 0.69 -1.62 -15.74
C LYS A 116 1.00 -1.14 -14.31
N LEU A 117 2.27 -1.20 -13.88
CA LEU A 117 2.71 -0.74 -12.57
C LEU A 117 2.35 0.73 -12.31
N TYR A 118 2.62 1.62 -13.27
CA TYR A 118 2.25 3.04 -13.15
C TYR A 118 0.74 3.26 -13.12
N ARG A 119 -0.03 2.49 -13.91
CA ARG A 119 -1.49 2.57 -13.88
C ARG A 119 -2.04 2.17 -12.52
N ASP A 120 -1.54 1.08 -11.95
CA ASP A 120 -1.95 0.60 -10.63
C ASP A 120 -1.59 1.63 -9.55
N SER A 121 -0.37 2.20 -9.61
CA SER A 121 0.07 3.29 -8.71
C SER A 121 -0.79 4.56 -8.80
N VAL A 122 -1.20 4.98 -10.00
CA VAL A 122 -2.10 6.13 -10.17
C VAL A 122 -3.49 5.84 -9.61
N VAL A 123 -4.00 4.63 -9.83
CA VAL A 123 -5.29 4.19 -9.27
C VAL A 123 -5.23 4.17 -7.75
N GLU A 124 -4.15 3.66 -7.15
CA GLU A 124 -3.93 3.69 -5.70
C GLU A 124 -3.84 5.13 -5.16
N THR A 125 -3.05 5.99 -5.81
CA THR A 125 -2.91 7.40 -5.39
C THR A 125 -4.25 8.15 -5.45
N LEU A 126 -5.03 7.92 -6.52
CA LEU A 126 -6.36 8.51 -6.67
C LEU A 126 -7.31 7.97 -5.60
N ARG A 127 -7.26 6.67 -5.34
CA ARG A 127 -8.04 6.01 -4.29
C ARG A 127 -7.74 6.61 -2.91
N ASP A 128 -6.47 6.76 -2.55
CA ASP A 128 -6.07 7.34 -1.26
C ASP A 128 -6.51 8.80 -1.13
N SER A 129 -6.38 9.57 -2.21
CA SER A 129 -6.83 10.97 -2.25
C SER A 129 -8.34 11.10 -2.12
N LEU A 130 -9.10 10.23 -2.79
CA LEU A 130 -10.56 10.17 -2.66
C LEU A 130 -10.99 9.74 -1.26
N LEU A 131 -10.27 8.80 -0.63
CA LEU A 131 -10.54 8.41 0.76
C LEU A 131 -10.37 9.58 1.71
N ALA A 132 -9.23 10.28 1.60
CA ALA A 132 -8.88 11.39 2.47
C ALA A 132 -9.90 12.52 2.35
N LEU A 133 -10.31 12.85 1.12
CA LEU A 133 -11.36 13.84 0.88
C LEU A 133 -12.70 13.41 1.47
N ALA A 134 -13.12 12.17 1.25
CA ALA A 134 -14.40 11.68 1.74
C ALA A 134 -14.46 11.63 3.28
N VAL A 135 -13.36 11.24 3.94
CA VAL A 135 -13.22 11.31 5.40
C VAL A 135 -13.31 12.75 5.90
N ALA A 136 -12.61 13.69 5.26
CA ALA A 136 -12.65 15.10 5.66
C ALA A 136 -14.05 15.74 5.49
N VAL A 137 -14.78 15.35 4.44
CA VAL A 137 -16.15 15.82 4.22
C VAL A 137 -17.13 15.19 5.22
N ASP A 138 -16.93 13.92 5.58
CA ASP A 138 -17.68 13.26 6.64
C ASP A 138 -17.38 13.89 8.02
N ASP A 139 -16.12 14.23 8.34
CA ASP A 139 -15.74 15.00 9.53
C ASP A 139 -16.47 16.34 9.60
N HIS A 140 -16.47 17.08 8.49
CA HIS A 140 -17.23 18.33 8.38
C HIS A 140 -18.73 18.09 8.59
N GLY A 141 -19.27 16.99 8.04
CA GLY A 141 -20.66 16.61 8.24
C GLY A 141 -21.02 16.33 9.69
N GLN A 142 -20.17 15.59 10.41
CA GLN A 142 -20.37 15.34 11.84
C GLN A 142 -20.25 16.62 12.69
N ALA A 143 -19.37 17.54 12.32
CA ALA A 143 -19.17 18.81 13.03
C ALA A 143 -20.34 19.78 12.86
N HIS A 144 -21.04 19.74 11.72
CA HIS A 144 -22.10 20.67 11.35
C HIS A 144 -23.52 20.06 11.35
N ILE A 145 -23.73 18.97 12.09
CA ILE A 145 -25.06 18.35 12.23
C ILE A 145 -26.06 19.37 12.80
N GLY A 146 -27.12 19.68 12.06
CA GLY A 146 -28.17 20.64 12.41
C GLY A 146 -27.95 22.08 11.91
N GLU A 147 -26.80 22.37 11.30
CA GLU A 147 -26.49 23.67 10.67
C GLU A 147 -26.15 23.52 9.17
N GLU A 148 -26.65 22.45 8.54
CA GLU A 148 -26.25 22.08 7.18
C GLU A 148 -26.76 23.09 6.14
N SER A 149 -25.86 23.56 5.26
CA SER A 149 -26.31 24.24 4.05
C SER A 149 -26.84 23.22 3.03
N LEU A 150 -27.71 23.67 2.12
CA LEU A 150 -28.19 22.85 0.99
C LEU A 150 -27.04 22.33 0.12
N ALA A 151 -25.93 23.06 0.05
CA ALA A 151 -24.74 22.64 -0.69
C ALA A 151 -24.04 21.47 0.01
N ASP A 152 -23.98 21.49 1.34
CA ASP A 152 -23.38 20.44 2.15
C ASP A 152 -24.19 19.14 2.05
N THR A 153 -25.51 19.24 2.18
CA THR A 153 -26.39 18.06 2.06
C THR A 153 -26.30 17.42 0.66
N ALA A 154 -26.23 18.24 -0.40
CA ALA A 154 -26.08 17.74 -1.76
C ALA A 154 -24.71 17.08 -2.00
N LEU A 155 -23.64 17.64 -1.42
CA LEU A 155 -22.29 17.06 -1.49
C LEU A 155 -22.24 15.69 -0.79
N TRP A 156 -22.79 15.58 0.42
CA TRP A 156 -22.78 14.33 1.19
C TRP A 156 -23.59 13.22 0.52
N ALA A 157 -24.79 13.53 0.01
CA ALA A 157 -25.60 12.57 -0.74
C ALA A 157 -24.87 12.06 -1.99
N ARG A 158 -24.07 12.91 -2.65
CA ARG A 158 -23.30 12.53 -3.83
C ARG A 158 -22.10 11.65 -3.48
N LEU A 159 -21.45 11.89 -2.34
CA LEU A 159 -20.35 11.05 -1.85
C LEU A 159 -20.81 9.64 -1.47
N GLN A 160 -22.03 9.49 -0.93
CA GLN A 160 -22.58 8.17 -0.60
C GLN A 160 -22.75 7.26 -1.83
N LEU A 161 -23.08 7.84 -2.98
CA LEU A 161 -23.38 7.10 -4.20
C LEU A 161 -22.16 6.90 -5.12
N LEU A 162 -21.02 7.51 -4.80
CA LEU A 162 -19.82 7.41 -5.63
C LEU A 162 -19.22 5.99 -5.53
N PRO A 163 -18.95 5.33 -6.66
CA PRO A 163 -18.32 4.02 -6.66
C PRO A 163 -16.86 4.13 -6.20
N TRP A 164 -16.43 3.17 -5.40
CA TRP A 164 -15.05 3.05 -4.94
C TRP A 164 -14.17 2.43 -6.04
N PRO A 165 -13.03 3.03 -6.41
CA PRO A 165 -12.15 2.45 -7.42
C PRO A 165 -11.41 1.25 -6.84
N THR A 166 -11.89 0.04 -7.16
CA THR A 166 -11.22 -1.23 -6.82
C THR A 166 -10.68 -1.93 -8.06
N SER A 167 -9.58 -2.67 -7.90
CA SER A 167 -8.98 -3.53 -8.94
C SER A 167 -9.85 -4.73 -9.29
N ASP A 168 -10.60 -5.21 -8.30
CA ASP A 168 -11.58 -6.27 -8.44
C ASP A 168 -12.94 -5.59 -8.65
N ASN A 169 -13.69 -5.98 -9.68
CA ASN A 169 -15.00 -5.44 -10.08
C ASN A 169 -16.12 -5.66 -9.03
N ALA A 170 -15.85 -5.53 -7.75
CA ALA A 170 -16.83 -5.53 -6.69
C ALA A 170 -17.44 -4.13 -6.55
N SER A 171 -18.77 -4.07 -6.48
CA SER A 171 -19.52 -2.83 -6.35
C SER A 171 -19.41 -2.28 -4.91
N TYR A 172 -18.25 -1.73 -4.55
CA TYR A 172 -18.06 -1.06 -3.27
C TYR A 172 -18.42 0.43 -3.39
N GLN A 173 -19.15 0.96 -2.41
CA GLN A 173 -19.44 2.39 -2.35
C GLN A 173 -18.34 3.13 -1.58
N LEU A 174 -18.11 4.40 -1.92
CA LEU A 174 -17.17 5.26 -1.20
C LEU A 174 -17.54 5.38 0.29
N ALA A 175 -18.83 5.37 0.62
CA ALA A 175 -19.31 5.37 2.01
C ALA A 175 -18.82 4.16 2.82
N ASP A 176 -18.85 2.96 2.23
CA ASP A 176 -18.37 1.74 2.89
C ASP A 176 -16.85 1.80 3.15
N ALA A 177 -16.10 2.34 2.19
CA ALA A 177 -14.66 2.55 2.33
C ALA A 177 -14.32 3.57 3.42
N VAL A 178 -15.10 4.65 3.53
CA VAL A 178 -14.98 5.65 4.60
C VAL A 178 -15.29 5.03 5.96
N ALA A 179 -16.38 4.25 6.08
CA ALA A 179 -16.73 3.58 7.32
C ALA A 179 -15.64 2.59 7.78
N ALA A 180 -15.09 1.81 6.85
CA ALA A 180 -13.98 0.90 7.13
C ALA A 180 -12.68 1.64 7.50
N GLU A 181 -12.41 2.78 6.85
CA GLU A 181 -11.25 3.61 7.18
C GLU A 181 -11.41 4.29 8.54
N ARG A 182 -12.62 4.72 8.91
CA ARG A 182 -12.92 5.24 10.25
C ARG A 182 -12.75 4.18 11.32
N GLY A 183 -13.22 2.96 11.10
CA GLY A 183 -12.98 1.85 12.02
C GLY A 183 -11.48 1.58 12.23
N ARG A 184 -10.66 1.88 11.21
CA ARG A 184 -9.18 1.85 11.29
C ARG A 184 -8.56 3.11 11.90
N ARG A 185 -9.16 4.31 11.71
CA ARG A 185 -8.60 5.64 12.04
C ARG A 185 -9.21 6.32 13.26
N GLY A 186 -10.20 5.74 13.95
CA GLY A 186 -10.79 6.39 15.12
C GLY A 186 -9.69 6.86 16.07
N ALA A 187 -9.84 8.07 16.63
CA ALA A 187 -8.78 8.75 17.37
C ALA A 187 -8.11 7.77 18.33
N ALA A 188 -6.78 7.63 18.26
CA ALA A 188 -6.03 6.72 19.11
C ALA A 188 -5.95 7.31 20.54
N ARG A 189 -7.09 7.29 21.24
CA ARG A 189 -7.26 7.89 22.56
C ARG A 189 -6.35 7.23 23.60
N HIS A 190 -6.00 5.96 23.39
CA HIS A 190 -4.99 5.24 24.20
C HIS A 190 -3.59 5.86 24.18
N ILE A 191 -3.24 6.65 23.16
CA ILE A 191 -1.93 7.34 23.05
C ILE A 191 -1.92 8.64 23.87
N LYS A 192 -3.11 9.21 24.15
CA LYS A 192 -3.23 10.46 24.90
C LYS A 192 -3.26 10.18 26.41
N ASP A 193 -2.25 10.67 27.11
CA ASP A 193 -2.24 10.66 28.57
C ASP A 193 -3.34 11.57 29.11
N GLY A 194 -4.36 10.97 29.69
CA GLY A 194 -5.55 11.65 30.18
C GLY A 194 -6.46 10.69 30.93
N LEU A 195 -7.27 11.25 31.81
CA LEU A 195 -8.32 10.52 32.52
C LEU A 195 -9.56 11.40 32.51
N ILE A 196 -10.71 10.77 32.31
CA ILE A 196 -12.01 11.41 32.49
C ILE A 196 -12.75 10.75 33.66
N ASP A 197 -13.63 11.49 34.32
CA ASP A 197 -14.58 10.88 35.27
C ASP A 197 -15.83 10.40 34.54
N PHE A 198 -16.12 9.10 34.64
CA PHE A 198 -17.34 8.49 34.15
C PHE A 198 -17.96 7.62 35.24
N GLN A 199 -19.20 7.94 35.62
CA GLN A 199 -19.95 7.23 36.65
C GLN A 199 -19.19 7.13 37.99
N GLY A 200 -18.39 8.15 38.33
CA GLY A 200 -17.62 8.21 39.58
C GLY A 200 -16.32 7.40 39.56
N THR A 201 -15.87 6.98 38.37
CA THR A 201 -14.62 6.25 38.16
C THR A 201 -13.79 6.85 37.04
N GLN A 202 -12.47 6.86 37.25
CA GLN A 202 -11.52 7.39 36.27
C GLN A 202 -11.35 6.43 35.09
N VAL A 203 -11.49 6.94 33.88
CA VAL A 203 -11.42 6.16 32.63
C VAL A 203 -10.26 6.63 31.77
N THR A 204 -9.51 5.67 31.23
CA THR A 204 -8.42 5.92 30.27
C THR A 204 -8.92 5.91 28.84
N GLY A 205 -8.19 6.59 27.94
CA GLY A 205 -8.53 6.63 26.51
C GLY A 205 -8.55 5.27 25.83
N GLU A 206 -7.78 4.29 26.34
CA GLU A 206 -7.86 2.90 25.89
C GLU A 206 -9.23 2.26 26.10
N THR A 207 -9.83 2.52 27.25
CA THR A 207 -11.18 2.01 27.55
C THR A 207 -12.21 2.64 26.63
N VAL A 208 -11.99 3.90 26.23
CA VAL A 208 -12.83 4.62 25.27
C VAL A 208 -12.63 4.07 23.86
N ASP A 209 -11.41 3.74 23.45
CA ASP A 209 -11.13 3.13 22.13
C ASP A 209 -11.75 1.73 22.00
N ILE A 210 -11.75 0.95 23.08
CA ILE A 210 -12.39 -0.36 23.10
C ILE A 210 -13.92 -0.22 23.09
N ALA A 211 -14.47 0.77 23.77
CA ALA A 211 -15.89 1.10 23.69
C ALA A 211 -16.29 1.54 22.26
N ASP A 212 -15.47 2.37 21.62
CA ASP A 212 -15.65 2.82 20.23
C ASP A 212 -15.62 1.64 19.27
N LEU A 213 -14.64 0.74 19.42
CA LEU A 213 -14.53 -0.47 18.62
C LEU A 213 -15.74 -1.41 18.79
N ILE A 214 -16.26 -1.57 20.01
CA ILE A 214 -17.50 -2.34 20.24
C ILE A 214 -18.69 -1.67 19.55
N LEU A 215 -18.81 -0.34 19.62
CA LEU A 215 -19.88 0.42 18.98
C LEU A 215 -19.82 0.38 17.45
N GLU A 216 -18.63 0.22 16.87
CA GLU A 216 -18.42 0.03 15.42
C GLU A 216 -18.87 -1.34 14.93
N ILE A 217 -18.64 -2.40 15.71
CA ILE A 217 -18.95 -3.79 15.34
C ILE A 217 -20.41 -4.16 15.64
N THR A 218 -21.05 -3.46 16.58
CA THR A 218 -22.42 -3.75 17.03
C THR A 218 -23.37 -2.62 16.68
N ASP A 219 -24.64 -2.94 16.47
CA ASP A 219 -25.72 -1.95 16.30
C ASP A 219 -26.96 -2.33 17.14
N HIS A 220 -28.08 -1.64 16.93
CA HIS A 220 -29.32 -1.93 17.67
C HIS A 220 -30.00 -3.26 17.25
N ALA A 221 -29.74 -3.74 16.04
CA ALA A 221 -30.27 -5.00 15.52
C ALA A 221 -29.36 -6.20 15.84
N GLN A 222 -28.06 -5.96 15.97
CA GLN A 222 -27.02 -6.92 16.31
C GLN A 222 -26.16 -6.35 17.45
N PRO A 223 -26.62 -6.47 18.72
CA PRO A 223 -25.93 -5.91 19.87
C PRO A 223 -24.75 -6.76 20.35
N THR A 224 -24.48 -7.90 19.70
CA THR A 224 -23.51 -8.90 20.14
C THR A 224 -22.42 -9.08 19.11
N CYS A 225 -21.15 -9.13 19.55
CA CYS A 225 -20.00 -9.43 18.69
C CYS A 225 -19.15 -10.59 19.25
N ASP A 226 -18.48 -11.31 18.35
CA ASP A 226 -17.50 -12.34 18.71
C ASP A 226 -16.25 -11.69 19.33
N ARG A 227 -15.86 -12.18 20.51
CA ARG A 227 -14.66 -11.72 21.21
C ARG A 227 -13.39 -11.99 20.41
N THR A 228 -13.34 -13.05 19.62
CA THR A 228 -12.18 -13.37 18.76
C THR A 228 -11.99 -12.29 17.70
N HIS A 229 -13.08 -11.92 17.03
CA HIS A 229 -13.09 -10.83 16.06
C HIS A 229 -12.71 -9.48 16.69
N LEU A 230 -13.22 -9.19 17.90
CA LEU A 230 -12.85 -7.99 18.65
C LEU A 230 -11.35 -7.94 19.01
N ILE A 231 -10.75 -9.09 19.37
CA ILE A 231 -9.30 -9.18 19.66
C ILE A 231 -8.48 -8.89 18.40
N GLU A 232 -8.88 -9.43 17.25
CA GLU A 232 -8.20 -9.20 15.98
C GLU A 232 -8.20 -7.71 15.60
N LEU A 233 -9.36 -7.07 15.66
CA LEU A 233 -9.49 -5.65 15.37
C LEU A 233 -8.73 -4.77 16.38
N TRP A 234 -8.73 -5.15 17.66
CA TRP A 234 -7.95 -4.46 18.68
C TRP A 234 -6.44 -4.53 18.40
N HIS A 235 -5.93 -5.69 17.98
CA HIS A 235 -4.54 -5.84 17.57
C HIS A 235 -4.19 -5.00 16.34
N GLN A 236 -5.10 -4.89 15.38
CA GLN A 236 -4.90 -4.05 14.21
C GLN A 236 -4.88 -2.54 14.56
N ARG A 237 -5.65 -2.14 15.58
CA ARG A 237 -5.78 -0.73 16.01
C ARG A 237 -4.69 -0.28 17.00
N THR A 238 -3.94 -1.21 17.59
CA THR A 238 -2.89 -0.92 18.58
C THR A 238 -1.54 -1.59 18.29
N PRO A 239 -0.96 -1.38 17.09
CA PRO A 239 0.36 -1.92 16.77
C PRO A 239 1.46 -1.35 17.68
N ASP A 240 1.33 -0.10 18.12
CA ASP A 240 2.21 0.58 19.07
C ASP A 240 2.24 -0.10 20.45
N LEU A 241 1.10 -0.63 20.93
CA LEU A 241 1.06 -1.40 22.18
C LEU A 241 1.79 -2.74 22.07
N LEU A 242 1.91 -3.32 20.87
CA LEU A 242 2.61 -4.58 20.65
C LEU A 242 4.14 -4.42 20.77
N ASP A 243 4.67 -3.27 20.37
CA ASP A 243 6.11 -2.96 20.38
C ASP A 243 6.53 -2.12 21.60
N SER A 244 5.65 -1.91 22.56
CA SER A 244 5.93 -1.09 23.74
C SER A 244 6.90 -1.78 24.73
N PRO A 245 7.69 -1.03 25.53
CA PRO A 245 8.53 -1.60 26.59
C PRO A 245 7.73 -2.43 27.60
N ALA A 246 6.45 -2.08 27.82
CA ALA A 246 5.54 -2.84 28.66
C ALA A 246 5.16 -4.21 28.04
N ALA A 247 5.08 -4.29 26.71
CA ALA A 247 4.85 -5.54 25.99
C ALA A 247 6.08 -6.46 26.03
N GLU A 248 7.29 -5.92 25.93
CA GLU A 248 8.53 -6.68 26.13
C GLU A 248 8.58 -7.29 27.55
N ILE A 249 8.22 -6.51 28.58
CA ILE A 249 8.14 -6.98 29.97
C ILE A 249 7.04 -8.04 30.16
N ALA A 250 5.89 -7.89 29.50
CA ALA A 250 4.81 -8.87 29.55
C ALA A 250 5.21 -10.20 28.87
N ALA A 251 5.92 -10.12 27.74
CA ALA A 251 6.48 -11.28 27.04
C ALA A 251 7.49 -12.03 27.92
N LEU A 252 8.37 -11.29 28.62
CA LEU A 252 9.33 -11.87 29.58
C LEU A 252 8.66 -12.57 30.76
N LYS A 253 7.49 -12.08 31.21
CA LYS A 253 6.71 -12.66 32.32
C LYS A 253 5.78 -13.82 31.91
N ARG A 254 5.77 -14.23 30.63
CA ARG A 254 4.88 -15.27 30.05
C ARG A 254 3.39 -15.06 30.35
N SER A 255 2.94 -13.83 30.56
CA SER A 255 1.58 -13.53 30.99
C SER A 255 0.55 -13.42 29.85
N GLY A 256 0.93 -13.79 28.62
CA GLY A 256 0.13 -13.62 27.40
C GLY A 256 0.41 -12.30 26.67
N ARG A 257 -0.27 -12.03 25.55
CA ARG A 257 -0.07 -10.80 24.78
C ARG A 257 -0.56 -9.57 25.57
N TYR A 258 0.28 -8.54 25.67
CA TYR A 258 0.01 -7.33 26.45
C TYR A 258 -1.25 -6.60 26.00
N SER A 259 -1.45 -6.42 24.69
CA SER A 259 -2.65 -5.83 24.12
C SER A 259 -3.93 -6.61 24.46
N THR A 260 -3.87 -7.94 24.58
CA THR A 260 -5.02 -8.76 25.03
C THR A 260 -5.32 -8.57 26.52
N GLN A 261 -4.30 -8.36 27.36
CA GLN A 261 -4.49 -8.05 28.79
C GLN A 261 -5.15 -6.68 28.98
N ARG A 262 -4.68 -5.69 28.22
CA ARG A 262 -5.21 -4.32 28.14
C ARG A 262 -6.68 -4.32 27.71
N LEU A 263 -7.00 -5.04 26.63
CA LEU A 263 -8.37 -5.32 26.20
C LEU A 263 -9.22 -5.95 27.32
N SER A 264 -8.72 -7.00 27.97
CA SER A 264 -9.46 -7.69 29.03
C SER A 264 -9.74 -6.81 30.25
N LYS A 265 -8.84 -5.88 30.59
CA LYS A 265 -9.05 -4.91 31.68
C LYS A 265 -10.16 -3.93 31.34
N SER A 266 -10.09 -3.32 30.17
CA SER A 266 -11.12 -2.38 29.69
C SER A 266 -12.49 -3.06 29.55
N LEU A 267 -12.55 -4.28 29.04
CA LEU A 267 -13.80 -5.05 28.99
C LEU A 267 -14.36 -5.35 30.40
N THR A 268 -13.50 -5.62 31.38
CA THR A 268 -13.94 -5.84 32.77
C THR A 268 -14.49 -4.56 33.38
N TYR A 269 -13.88 -3.42 33.08
CA TYR A 269 -14.40 -2.12 33.48
C TYR A 269 -15.78 -1.85 32.87
N LEU A 270 -15.91 -1.98 31.53
CA LEU A 270 -17.18 -1.74 30.83
C LEU A 270 -18.30 -2.65 31.33
N GLU A 271 -17.98 -3.90 31.68
CA GLU A 271 -18.94 -4.84 32.29
C GLU A 271 -19.33 -4.42 33.71
N SER A 272 -18.37 -3.97 34.54
CA SER A 272 -18.65 -3.51 35.90
C SER A 272 -19.54 -2.26 35.97
N GLN A 273 -19.49 -1.43 34.93
CA GLN A 273 -20.35 -0.25 34.77
C GLN A 273 -21.71 -0.58 34.12
N GLY A 274 -21.99 -1.87 33.87
CA GLY A 274 -23.26 -2.30 33.26
C GLY A 274 -23.43 -1.82 31.82
N LEU A 275 -22.33 -1.67 31.07
CA LEU A 275 -22.36 -1.22 29.67
C LEU A 275 -22.39 -2.40 28.70
N ILE A 276 -21.72 -3.49 29.06
CA ILE A 276 -21.64 -4.73 28.30
C ILE A 276 -21.86 -5.94 29.21
N VAL A 277 -22.18 -7.08 28.62
CA VAL A 277 -22.16 -8.40 29.27
C VAL A 277 -21.26 -9.33 28.46
N ARG A 278 -20.39 -10.05 29.14
CA ARG A 278 -19.56 -11.08 28.50
C ARG A 278 -20.16 -12.47 28.74
N THR A 279 -20.47 -13.17 27.67
CA THR A 279 -20.93 -14.55 27.73
C THR A 279 -19.84 -15.48 27.19
N SER A 280 -19.63 -16.60 27.87
CA SER A 280 -18.72 -17.65 27.42
C SER A 280 -19.48 -18.96 27.38
N ALA A 281 -20.00 -19.33 26.21
CA ALA A 281 -20.48 -20.68 25.95
C ALA A 281 -19.29 -21.54 25.50
N GLU A 282 -19.38 -22.87 25.63
CA GLU A 282 -18.28 -23.83 25.42
C GLU A 282 -17.53 -23.73 24.07
N LYS A 283 -18.05 -22.96 23.09
CA LYS A 283 -17.43 -22.78 21.77
C LYS A 283 -17.36 -21.32 21.28
N THR A 284 -18.05 -20.37 21.89
CA THR A 284 -18.04 -18.97 21.48
C THR A 284 -18.00 -18.05 22.71
N ALA A 285 -17.05 -17.12 22.71
CA ALA A 285 -16.98 -16.05 23.69
C ALA A 285 -17.51 -14.78 23.01
N GLU A 286 -18.54 -14.18 23.59
CA GLU A 286 -19.29 -13.08 22.98
C GLU A 286 -19.33 -11.88 23.94
N VAL A 287 -19.42 -10.69 23.35
CA VAL A 287 -19.62 -9.43 24.06
C VAL A 287 -20.94 -8.84 23.59
N THR A 288 -21.88 -8.66 24.51
CA THR A 288 -23.19 -8.07 24.22
C THR A 288 -23.30 -6.68 24.83
N VAL A 289 -23.66 -5.68 24.02
CA VAL A 289 -23.92 -4.32 24.46
C VAL A 289 -25.28 -4.23 25.13
N ILE A 290 -25.31 -3.84 26.40
CA ILE A 290 -26.55 -3.69 27.18
C ILE A 290 -26.93 -2.23 27.40
N ASN A 291 -25.98 -1.29 27.32
CA ASN A 291 -26.24 0.14 27.44
C ASN A 291 -25.45 0.95 26.42
N ARG A 292 -25.95 0.93 25.17
CA ARG A 292 -25.34 1.65 24.04
C ARG A 292 -25.31 3.17 24.24
N ALA A 293 -26.36 3.73 24.82
CA ALA A 293 -26.45 5.17 25.08
C ALA A 293 -25.33 5.64 26.03
N ALA A 294 -25.08 4.89 27.11
CA ALA A 294 -23.99 5.22 28.03
C ALA A 294 -22.60 5.01 27.43
N LEU A 295 -22.39 4.04 26.53
CA LEU A 295 -21.13 3.91 25.76
C LEU A 295 -20.90 5.13 24.85
N LEU A 296 -21.95 5.63 24.20
CA LEU A 296 -21.87 6.85 23.40
C LEU A 296 -21.59 8.09 24.28
N THR A 297 -22.19 8.16 25.48
CA THR A 297 -21.89 9.22 26.46
C THR A 297 -20.44 9.17 26.93
N LEU A 298 -19.91 7.98 27.20
CA LEU A 298 -18.50 7.79 27.57
C LEU A 298 -17.57 8.35 26.49
N ARG A 299 -17.83 8.02 25.22
CA ARG A 299 -17.10 8.56 24.07
C ARG A 299 -17.17 10.09 24.01
N ARG A 300 -18.37 10.65 24.10
CA ARG A 300 -18.59 12.11 24.03
C ARG A 300 -17.89 12.85 25.16
N LEU A 301 -17.89 12.31 26.38
CA LEU A 301 -17.21 12.93 27.52
C LEU A 301 -15.69 12.99 27.30
N TRP A 302 -15.10 11.90 26.80
CA TRP A 302 -13.67 11.89 26.43
C TRP A 302 -13.36 12.92 25.36
N ASP A 303 -14.17 12.95 24.30
CA ASP A 303 -13.96 13.85 23.18
C ASP A 303 -14.12 15.32 23.62
N ASN A 304 -15.08 15.64 24.49
CA ASN A 304 -15.23 17.00 25.03
C ASN A 304 -14.07 17.45 25.93
N GLU A 305 -13.53 16.55 26.76
CA GLU A 305 -12.48 16.89 27.72
C GLU A 305 -11.09 16.96 27.08
N HIS A 306 -10.84 16.11 26.09
CA HIS A 306 -9.51 15.97 25.48
C HIS A 306 -9.44 16.46 24.04
N PHE A 307 -10.56 16.66 23.36
CA PHE A 307 -10.61 17.25 22.03
C PHE A 307 -11.68 18.36 22.01
N PRO A 308 -11.56 19.37 22.90
CA PRO A 308 -12.53 20.45 22.92
C PRO A 308 -12.57 21.08 21.53
N LEU A 309 -13.78 21.17 20.95
CA LEU A 309 -14.00 21.99 19.78
C LEU A 309 -13.64 23.41 20.21
N ASP A 310 -12.63 24.01 19.57
CA ASP A 310 -12.29 25.41 19.81
C ASP A 310 -13.59 26.21 19.68
N ASN A 311 -13.99 26.88 20.76
CA ASN A 311 -15.07 27.85 20.69
C ASN A 311 -14.62 28.92 19.70
N VAL A 312 -15.18 28.88 18.50
CA VAL A 312 -15.13 29.99 17.55
C VAL A 312 -15.95 31.13 18.16
N ASN A 313 -15.32 31.87 19.07
CA ASN A 313 -15.74 33.17 19.56
C ASN A 313 -14.52 33.87 20.19
N GLU A 314 -13.69 34.44 19.33
CA GLU A 314 -13.08 35.78 19.47
C GLU A 314 -12.67 36.31 18.09
#